data_AF-A0A6M0B857-F1
#
_entry.id   AF-A0A6M0B857-F1
#
_cell.length_a   1.000
_cell.length_b   1.000
_cell.length_c   1.000
_cell.angle_alpha   90.00
_cell.angle_beta   90.00
_cell.angle_gamma   90.00
#
_symmetry.space_group_name_H-M   'P 1'
#
loop_
_entity.id
_entity.type
_entity.pdbx_description
1 polymer ?
#
loop_
_entity_poly.entity_id
_entity_poly.type
_entity_poly.pdbx_seq_one_letter_code
_entity_poly.pdbx_strand_id
1 'polypeptide(L)'
;LTILNTQWTPNSPQVINLKAKKQAALEALLARSQQLLGKRMDLQRLDNLNLGLDAQTGRANLAQVLINQRAQQQGLTGQVNTLAEQIAQLESRLQTLIEKQLTLTELEREVQISEAIFTAKSAQLNLNKSDHATAYPTLQLLVEPNLPKEPVGNTKKTVMLGAVALCLLITTGLVILAWEKPSSKTDAPKDSTPVLQPES
;
A
#
# COMPACT_ATOMS: atom_id res chain seq x y z
N LEU A 1 -48.76 24.87 65.45
CA LEU A 1 -48.54 24.60 66.90
C LEU A 1 -49.05 25.73 67.79
N THR A 2 -48.98 26.98 67.35
CA THR A 2 -49.52 28.16 68.06
C THR A 2 -51.04 28.15 68.22
N ILE A 3 -51.78 27.65 67.22
CA ILE A 3 -53.25 27.62 67.21
C ILE A 3 -53.85 26.44 68.02
N LEU A 4 -53.07 25.38 68.27
CA LEU A 4 -53.53 24.24 69.10
C LEU A 4 -53.34 24.51 70.60
N ASN A 5 -52.32 25.29 70.97
CA ASN A 5 -52.01 25.60 72.37
C ASN A 5 -53.01 26.58 73.00
N THR A 6 -53.80 27.29 72.19
CA THR A 6 -54.86 28.19 72.64
C THR A 6 -56.19 27.47 72.90
N GLN A 7 -56.35 26.23 72.40
CA GLN A 7 -57.58 25.43 72.56
C GLN A 7 -57.37 24.14 73.36
N TRP A 8 -56.14 23.62 73.46
CA TRP A 8 -55.84 22.32 74.07
C TRP A 8 -54.73 22.48 75.13
N THR A 9 -54.96 21.96 76.34
CA THR A 9 -53.95 21.94 77.42
C THR A 9 -52.71 21.16 76.95
N PRO A 10 -51.48 21.54 77.35
CA PRO A 10 -50.24 20.92 76.88
C PRO A 10 -50.15 19.40 77.03
N ASN A 11 -50.99 18.81 77.89
CA ASN A 11 -51.03 17.40 78.21
C ASN A 11 -52.13 16.60 77.46
N SER A 12 -52.80 17.21 76.47
CA SER A 12 -53.82 16.50 75.72
C SER A 12 -53.22 15.41 74.81
N PRO A 13 -53.80 14.20 74.76
CA PRO A 13 -53.26 13.08 73.99
C PRO A 13 -53.08 13.37 72.50
N GLN A 14 -53.86 14.29 71.92
CA GLN A 14 -53.68 14.69 70.52
C GLN A 14 -52.40 15.49 70.28
N VAL A 15 -52.03 16.39 71.21
CA VAL A 15 -50.81 17.19 71.12
C VAL A 15 -49.56 16.31 71.30
N ILE A 16 -49.65 15.33 72.20
CA ILE A 16 -48.58 14.34 72.44
C ILE A 16 -48.34 13.49 71.19
N ASN A 17 -49.41 12.95 70.59
CA ASN A 17 -49.31 12.18 69.35
C ASN A 17 -48.73 13.00 68.20
N LEU A 18 -49.14 14.27 68.06
CA LEU A 18 -48.60 15.15 67.01
C LEU A 18 -47.12 15.49 67.23
N LYS A 19 -46.69 15.71 68.47
CA LYS A 19 -45.27 15.90 68.81
C LYS A 19 -44.45 14.64 68.50
N ALA A 20 -44.93 13.47 68.90
CA ALA A 20 -44.28 12.19 68.62
C ALA A 20 -44.17 11.93 67.10
N LYS A 21 -45.24 12.18 66.34
CA LYS A 21 -45.23 12.10 64.86
C LYS A 21 -44.21 13.05 64.24
N LYS A 22 -44.10 14.28 64.74
CA LYS A 22 -43.11 15.24 64.27
C LYS A 22 -41.69 14.76 64.55
N GLN A 23 -41.41 14.26 65.75
CA GLN A 23 -40.08 13.74 66.11
C GLN A 23 -39.68 12.54 65.25
N ALA A 24 -40.58 11.55 65.11
CA ALA A 24 -40.34 10.39 64.25
C ALA A 24 -40.08 10.79 62.79
N ALA A 25 -40.79 11.79 62.27
CA ALA A 25 -40.56 12.32 60.93
C ALA A 25 -39.20 13.00 60.78
N LEU A 26 -38.75 13.76 61.79
CA LEU A 26 -37.43 14.40 61.79
C LEU A 26 -36.29 13.38 61.86
N GLU A 27 -36.44 12.34 62.68
CA GLU A 27 -35.46 11.25 62.77
C GLU A 27 -35.36 10.47 61.46
N ALA A 28 -36.50 10.14 60.84
CA ALA A 28 -36.53 9.46 59.54
C ALA A 28 -35.89 10.32 58.43
N LEU A 29 -36.15 11.63 58.43
CA LEU A 29 -35.55 12.56 57.49
C LEU A 29 -34.03 12.64 57.67
N LEU A 30 -33.54 12.72 58.91
CA LEU A 30 -32.11 12.71 59.21
C LEU A 30 -31.45 11.42 58.75
N ALA A 31 -32.02 10.26 59.08
CA ALA A 31 -31.50 8.96 58.67
C ALA A 31 -31.41 8.85 57.13
N ARG A 32 -32.46 9.28 56.41
CA ARG A 32 -32.45 9.27 54.95
C ARG A 32 -31.41 10.22 54.36
N SER A 33 -31.28 11.42 54.92
CA SER A 33 -30.30 12.40 54.46
C SER A 33 -28.86 11.90 54.64
N GLN A 34 -28.56 11.20 55.74
CA GLN A 34 -27.25 10.59 55.97
C GLN A 34 -26.95 9.49 54.95
N GLN A 35 -27.95 8.67 54.61
CA GLN A 35 -27.81 7.64 53.58
C GLN A 35 -27.53 8.23 52.19
N LEU A 36 -28.20 9.33 51.82
CA LEU A 36 -28.07 9.93 50.49
C LEU A 36 -26.80 10.78 50.33
N LEU A 37 -26.42 11.54 51.36
CA LEU A 37 -25.26 12.44 51.31
C LEU A 37 -23.96 11.77 51.80
N GLY A 38 -24.05 10.59 52.43
CA GLY A 38 -22.90 9.86 52.97
C GLY A 38 -22.16 10.59 54.09
N LYS A 39 -22.78 11.62 54.69
CA LYS A 39 -22.20 12.47 55.75
C LYS A 39 -23.18 12.61 56.92
N ARG A 40 -22.65 12.80 58.13
CA ARG A 40 -23.46 13.11 59.32
C ARG A 40 -24.12 14.48 59.15
N MET A 41 -25.44 14.46 58.99
CA MET A 41 -26.30 15.63 58.81
C MET A 41 -26.90 16.05 60.15
N ASP A 42 -27.03 17.36 60.35
CA ASP A 42 -27.70 17.97 61.51
C ASP A 42 -28.87 18.83 61.00
N LEU A 43 -29.91 19.01 61.82
CA LEU A 43 -31.13 19.76 61.48
C LEU A 43 -30.82 21.18 61.00
N GLN A 44 -29.83 21.83 61.62
CA GLN A 44 -29.43 23.19 61.27
C GLN A 44 -28.71 23.25 59.90
N ARG A 45 -27.97 22.20 59.55
CA ARG A 45 -27.34 22.09 58.21
C ARG A 45 -28.39 21.81 57.13
N LEU A 46 -29.37 20.96 57.43
CA LEU A 46 -30.52 20.70 56.56
C LEU A 46 -31.33 21.98 56.28
N ASP A 47 -31.54 22.80 57.30
CA ASP A 47 -32.26 24.06 57.15
C ASP A 47 -31.46 25.08 56.34
N ASN A 48 -30.15 25.18 56.55
CA ASN A 48 -29.28 26.01 55.70
C ASN A 48 -29.24 25.56 54.23
N LEU A 49 -29.31 24.25 53.98
CA LEU A 49 -29.45 23.70 52.62
C LEU A 49 -30.83 24.00 52.00
N ASN A 50 -31.86 24.17 52.83
CA ASN A 50 -33.21 24.54 52.42
C ASN A 50 -33.36 26.05 52.17
N LEU A 51 -32.66 26.89 52.96
CA LEU A 51 -32.75 28.35 52.95
C LEU A 51 -31.73 29.05 52.04
N GLY A 52 -30.60 28.40 51.72
CA GLY A 52 -29.54 28.98 50.88
C GLY A 52 -29.82 28.93 49.37
N LEU A 53 -30.86 28.19 48.98
CA LEU A 53 -31.41 28.23 47.64
C LEU A 53 -32.74 28.96 47.77
N ASP A 54 -32.99 29.93 46.90
CA ASP A 54 -34.37 30.34 46.60
C ASP A 54 -35.12 29.04 46.25
N ALA A 55 -35.91 28.54 47.20
CA ALA A 55 -35.99 27.09 47.51
C ALA A 55 -36.53 26.24 46.36
N GLN A 56 -37.17 26.89 45.40
CA GLN A 56 -37.74 26.29 44.21
C GLN A 56 -36.84 26.39 42.99
N THR A 57 -36.17 27.53 42.77
CA THR A 57 -35.34 27.79 41.58
C THR A 57 -33.96 27.13 41.69
N GLY A 58 -33.32 27.22 42.85
CA GLY A 58 -32.01 26.59 43.08
C GLY A 58 -32.07 25.06 43.01
N ARG A 59 -33.17 24.45 43.49
CA ARG A 59 -33.35 22.99 43.43
C ARG A 59 -33.59 22.50 42.01
N ALA A 60 -34.38 23.25 41.24
CA ALA A 60 -34.59 22.96 39.83
C ALA A 60 -33.25 23.00 39.06
N ASN A 61 -32.42 24.03 39.32
CA ASN A 61 -31.11 24.16 38.69
C ASN A 61 -30.15 23.02 39.08
N LEU A 62 -30.06 22.66 40.38
CA LEU A 62 -29.23 21.53 40.81
C LEU A 62 -29.71 20.20 40.23
N ALA A 63 -31.03 19.97 40.18
CA ALA A 63 -31.59 18.79 39.54
C ALA A 63 -31.24 18.73 38.06
N GLN A 64 -31.34 19.85 37.34
CA GLN A 64 -30.93 19.95 35.94
C GLN A 64 -29.43 19.65 35.76
N VAL A 65 -28.56 20.20 36.61
CA VAL A 65 -27.12 19.92 36.57
C VAL A 65 -26.84 18.44 36.84
N LEU A 66 -27.48 17.82 37.84
CA LEU A 66 -27.29 16.41 38.16
C LEU A 66 -27.78 15.49 37.04
N ILE A 67 -28.92 15.81 36.42
CA ILE A 67 -29.44 15.06 35.27
C ILE A 67 -28.47 15.18 34.09
N ASN A 68 -28.00 16.39 33.77
CA ASN A 68 -27.02 16.61 32.71
C ASN A 68 -25.72 15.85 32.98
N GLN A 69 -25.19 15.93 34.20
CA GLN A 69 -23.97 15.25 34.58
C GLN A 69 -24.12 13.73 34.50
N ARG A 70 -25.27 13.19 34.93
CA ARG A 70 -25.58 11.76 34.83
C ARG A 70 -25.73 11.31 33.38
N ALA A 71 -26.40 12.10 32.55
CA ALA A 71 -26.54 11.83 31.12
C ALA A 71 -25.17 11.85 30.42
N GLN A 72 -24.30 12.82 30.75
CA GLN A 72 -22.92 12.85 30.27
C GLN A 72 -22.14 11.62 30.72
N GLN A 73 -22.17 11.28 32.01
CA GLN A 73 -21.50 10.09 32.53
C GLN A 73 -21.94 8.83 31.80
N GLN A 74 -23.25 8.64 31.64
CA GLN A 74 -23.81 7.50 30.93
C GLN A 74 -23.42 7.49 29.44
N GLY A 75 -23.39 8.65 28.80
CA GLY A 75 -22.92 8.81 27.42
C GLY A 75 -21.43 8.46 27.26
N LEU A 76 -20.57 8.91 28.17
CA LEU A 76 -19.15 8.56 28.17
C LEU A 76 -18.94 7.06 28.42
N THR A 77 -19.67 6.46 29.36
CA THR A 77 -19.62 5.00 29.57
C THR A 77 -20.06 4.25 28.33
N GLY A 78 -21.10 4.72 27.63
CA GLY A 78 -21.50 4.17 26.34
C GLY A 78 -20.38 4.24 25.31
N GLN A 79 -19.73 5.40 25.16
CA GLN A 79 -18.61 5.58 24.24
C GLN A 79 -17.44 4.63 24.56
N VAL A 80 -17.08 4.49 25.84
CA VAL A 80 -16.03 3.56 26.28
C VAL A 80 -16.38 2.12 25.90
N ASN A 81 -17.62 1.69 26.12
CA ASN A 81 -18.05 0.34 25.75
C ASN A 81 -17.99 0.13 24.23
N THR A 82 -18.48 1.08 23.43
CA THR A 82 -18.41 0.98 21.98
C THR A 82 -16.97 0.94 21.46
N LEU A 83 -16.07 1.71 22.08
CA LEU A 83 -14.66 1.72 21.69
C LEU A 83 -13.98 0.40 22.07
N ALA A 84 -14.32 -0.19 23.23
CA ALA A 84 -13.83 -1.50 23.63
C ALA A 84 -14.29 -2.60 22.66
N GLU A 85 -15.55 -2.57 22.22
CA GLU A 85 -16.07 -3.49 21.20
C GLU A 85 -15.33 -3.33 19.86
N GLN A 86 -15.10 -2.09 19.43
CA GLN A 86 -14.32 -1.81 18.21
C GLN A 86 -12.90 -2.34 18.31
N ILE A 87 -12.21 -2.11 19.44
CA ILE A 87 -10.85 -2.63 19.67
C ILE A 87 -10.84 -4.16 19.55
N ALA A 88 -11.76 -4.86 20.23
CA ALA A 88 -11.85 -6.31 20.16
C ALA A 88 -12.11 -6.82 18.72
N GLN A 89 -12.96 -6.12 17.96
CA GLN A 89 -13.23 -6.46 16.55
C GLN A 89 -11.98 -6.24 15.67
N LEU A 90 -11.24 -5.15 15.89
CA LEU A 90 -10.03 -4.86 15.15
C LEU A 90 -8.92 -5.87 15.45
N GLU A 91 -8.76 -6.27 16.71
CA GLU A 91 -7.82 -7.31 17.13
C GLU A 91 -8.13 -8.66 16.46
N SER A 92 -9.40 -9.07 16.46
CA SER A 92 -9.84 -10.29 15.77
C SER A 92 -9.57 -10.24 14.26
N ARG A 93 -9.84 -9.09 13.63
CA ARG A 93 -9.56 -8.87 12.21
C ARG A 93 -8.05 -8.93 11.93
N LEU A 94 -7.23 -8.36 12.79
CA LEU A 94 -5.77 -8.38 12.67
C LEU A 94 -5.26 -9.82 12.75
N GLN A 95 -5.75 -10.62 13.70
CA GLN A 95 -5.39 -12.03 13.80
C GLN A 95 -5.74 -12.82 12.53
N THR A 96 -6.94 -12.61 12.00
CA THR A 96 -7.38 -13.23 10.74
C THR A 96 -6.49 -12.82 9.56
N LEU A 97 -6.05 -11.56 9.52
CA LEU A 97 -5.16 -11.07 8.47
C LEU A 97 -3.75 -11.68 8.57
N ILE A 98 -3.23 -11.87 9.79
CA ILE A 98 -1.95 -12.56 10.01
C ILE A 98 -2.04 -14.00 9.49
N GLU A 99 -3.10 -14.72 9.84
CA GLU A 99 -3.31 -16.09 9.34
C GLU A 99 -3.36 -16.13 7.81
N LYS A 100 -4.11 -15.21 7.19
CA LYS A 100 -4.15 -15.10 5.73
C LYS A 100 -2.79 -14.78 5.13
N GLN A 101 -2.02 -13.87 5.73
CA GLN A 101 -0.68 -13.55 5.26
C GLN A 101 0.24 -14.77 5.32
N LEU A 102 0.18 -15.55 6.40
CA LEU A 102 0.95 -16.80 6.50
C LEU A 102 0.57 -17.79 5.40
N THR A 103 -0.72 -17.96 5.13
CA THR A 103 -1.17 -18.85 4.04
C THR A 103 -0.72 -18.36 2.66
N LEU A 104 -0.75 -17.05 2.41
CA LEU A 104 -0.27 -16.49 1.15
C LEU A 104 1.24 -16.68 0.99
N THR A 105 2.01 -16.43 2.04
CA THR A 105 3.47 -16.63 2.02
C THR A 105 3.84 -18.11 1.82
N GLU A 106 3.09 -19.05 2.39
CA GLU A 106 3.31 -20.48 2.14
C GLU A 106 3.00 -20.85 0.68
N LEU A 107 1.89 -20.35 0.14
CA LEU A 107 1.51 -20.60 -1.25
C LEU A 107 2.52 -19.98 -2.24
N GLU A 108 3.03 -18.78 -1.97
CA GLU A 108 4.10 -18.16 -2.76
C GLU A 108 5.39 -19.01 -2.74
N ARG A 109 5.75 -19.56 -1.57
CA ARG A 109 6.89 -20.47 -1.47
C ARG A 109 6.68 -21.74 -2.29
N GLU A 110 5.48 -22.33 -2.23
CA GLU A 110 5.15 -23.53 -3.01
C GLU A 110 5.24 -23.28 -4.53
N VAL A 111 4.80 -22.12 -4.99
CA VAL A 111 4.95 -21.68 -6.39
C VAL A 111 6.43 -21.56 -6.77
N GLN A 112 7.26 -20.90 -5.95
CA GLN A 112 8.69 -20.77 -6.21
C GLN A 112 9.41 -22.13 -6.27
N ILE A 113 9.07 -23.04 -5.36
CA ILE A 113 9.62 -24.41 -5.36
C ILE A 113 9.21 -25.14 -6.65
N SER A 114 7.95 -25.02 -7.06
CA SER A 114 7.44 -25.66 -8.28
C SER A 114 8.11 -25.11 -9.54
N GLU A 115 8.33 -23.79 -9.62
CA GLU A 115 9.05 -23.14 -10.71
C GLU A 115 10.52 -23.56 -10.77
N ALA A 116 11.20 -23.65 -9.62
CA ALA A 116 12.56 -24.13 -9.53
C ALA A 116 12.68 -25.59 -9.99
N ILE A 117 11.76 -26.46 -9.57
CA ILE A 117 11.71 -27.87 -10.01
C ILE A 117 11.42 -27.95 -11.52
N PHE A 118 10.46 -27.17 -12.02
CA PHE A 118 10.14 -27.13 -13.45
C PHE A 118 11.32 -26.68 -14.29
N THR A 119 11.99 -25.61 -13.89
CA THR A 119 13.20 -25.09 -14.55
C THR A 119 14.33 -26.10 -14.50
N ALA A 120 14.57 -26.74 -13.34
CA ALA A 120 15.57 -27.79 -13.19
C ALA A 120 15.27 -29.01 -14.08
N LYS A 121 14.01 -29.44 -14.16
CA LYS A 121 13.59 -30.54 -15.05
C LYS A 121 13.70 -30.15 -16.51
N SER A 122 13.33 -28.94 -16.89
CA SER A 122 13.52 -28.41 -18.25
C SER A 122 15.00 -28.38 -18.63
N ALA A 123 15.87 -27.91 -17.75
CA ALA A 123 17.32 -27.95 -17.96
C ALA A 123 17.85 -29.38 -18.10
N GLN A 124 17.43 -30.31 -17.23
CA GLN A 124 17.77 -31.73 -17.35
C GLN A 124 17.30 -32.34 -18.68
N LEU A 125 16.11 -32.01 -19.16
CA LEU A 125 15.61 -32.48 -20.46
C LEU A 125 16.42 -31.93 -21.63
N ASN A 126 16.84 -30.66 -21.57
CA ASN A 126 17.71 -30.06 -22.58
C ASN A 126 19.11 -30.69 -22.57
N LEU A 127 19.68 -30.97 -21.38
CA LEU A 127 20.95 -31.68 -21.24
C LEU A 127 20.85 -33.12 -21.77
N ASN A 128 19.82 -33.88 -21.43
CA ASN A 128 19.62 -35.24 -21.92
C ASN A 128 19.47 -35.29 -23.46
N LYS A 129 18.80 -34.30 -24.08
CA LYS A 129 18.77 -34.17 -25.55
C LYS A 129 20.15 -33.91 -26.14
N SER A 130 20.99 -33.12 -25.46
CA SER A 130 22.36 -32.85 -25.88
C SER A 130 23.32 -34.02 -25.63
N ASP A 131 23.11 -34.80 -24.57
CA ASP A 131 23.99 -35.92 -24.19
C ASP A 131 23.89 -37.11 -25.17
N HIS A 132 22.72 -37.32 -25.79
CA HIS A 132 22.59 -38.23 -26.94
C HIS A 132 23.45 -37.83 -28.15
N ALA A 133 23.85 -36.55 -28.28
CA ALA A 133 24.73 -36.09 -29.35
C ALA A 133 26.23 -36.31 -29.05
N THR A 134 26.61 -36.57 -27.79
CA THR A 134 27.99 -36.86 -27.37
C THR A 134 28.28 -38.35 -27.22
N ALA A 135 27.25 -39.20 -27.02
CA ALA A 135 27.41 -40.66 -26.97
C ALA A 135 27.86 -41.29 -28.31
N TYR A 136 27.72 -40.55 -29.42
CA TYR A 136 28.32 -40.89 -30.70
C TYR A 136 29.39 -39.84 -31.02
N PRO A 137 30.63 -39.97 -30.50
CA PRO A 137 31.72 -39.17 -31.01
C PRO A 137 31.75 -39.37 -32.52
N THR A 138 31.77 -38.28 -33.28
CA THR A 138 31.97 -38.33 -34.72
C THR A 138 33.24 -39.14 -34.95
N LEU A 139 33.09 -40.38 -35.41
CA LEU A 139 34.18 -41.17 -35.92
C LEU A 139 34.70 -40.34 -37.11
N GLN A 140 35.71 -39.52 -36.86
CA GLN A 140 36.46 -38.87 -37.92
C GLN A 140 37.12 -40.02 -38.66
N LEU A 141 36.48 -40.49 -39.73
CA LEU A 141 37.14 -41.37 -40.67
C LEU A 141 38.41 -40.63 -41.10
N LEU A 142 39.56 -41.19 -40.75
CA LEU A 142 40.84 -40.82 -41.35
C LEU A 142 40.74 -41.16 -42.83
N VAL A 143 40.19 -40.25 -43.62
CA VAL A 143 40.32 -40.27 -45.07
C VAL A 143 41.65 -39.62 -45.40
N GLU A 144 42.49 -40.36 -46.10
CA GLU A 144 43.78 -39.91 -46.60
C GLU A 144 43.61 -38.66 -47.47
N PRO A 145 44.43 -37.61 -47.29
CA PRO A 145 44.24 -36.34 -47.98
C PRO A 145 44.37 -36.56 -49.49
N ASN A 146 43.25 -36.42 -50.21
CA ASN A 146 43.24 -36.55 -51.66
C ASN A 146 43.72 -35.24 -52.29
N LEU A 147 44.82 -35.32 -53.06
CA LEU A 147 45.31 -34.22 -53.86
C LEU A 147 44.27 -33.84 -54.92
N PRO A 148 43.79 -32.57 -54.98
CA PRO A 148 42.90 -32.15 -56.04
C PRO A 148 43.64 -32.18 -57.38
N LYS A 149 43.22 -33.08 -58.28
CA LYS A 149 43.81 -33.26 -59.63
C LYS A 149 43.27 -32.30 -60.69
N GLU A 150 42.45 -31.32 -60.32
CA GLU A 150 41.94 -30.32 -61.27
C GLU A 150 42.11 -28.92 -60.70
N PRO A 151 42.69 -27.98 -61.49
CA PRO A 151 42.80 -26.59 -61.05
C PRO A 151 41.39 -26.01 -60.88
N VAL A 152 41.05 -25.73 -59.63
CA VAL A 152 39.83 -24.99 -59.28
C VAL A 152 39.90 -23.60 -59.91
N GLY A 153 38.98 -23.35 -60.85
CA GLY A 153 38.65 -22.00 -61.30
C GLY A 153 38.94 -21.72 -62.77
N ASN A 154 38.05 -22.17 -63.66
CA ASN A 154 37.90 -21.52 -64.97
C ASN A 154 37.08 -20.23 -64.83
N THR A 155 37.55 -19.30 -63.98
CA THR A 155 36.92 -17.98 -63.75
C THR A 155 37.22 -16.98 -64.87
N LYS A 156 38.00 -17.37 -65.89
CA LYS A 156 38.32 -16.51 -67.03
C LYS A 156 37.06 -16.01 -67.74
N LYS A 157 36.03 -16.86 -67.85
CA LYS A 157 34.75 -16.50 -68.49
C LYS A 157 33.94 -15.49 -67.67
N THR A 158 33.91 -15.63 -66.34
CA THR A 158 33.17 -14.70 -65.46
C THR A 158 33.88 -13.36 -65.33
N VAL A 159 35.22 -13.36 -65.30
CA VAL A 159 36.02 -12.13 -65.30
C VAL A 159 35.85 -11.35 -66.61
N MET A 160 35.84 -12.03 -67.77
CA MET A 160 35.62 -11.38 -69.06
C MET A 160 34.21 -10.77 -69.16
N LEU A 161 33.19 -11.47 -68.66
CA LEU A 161 31.82 -10.94 -68.64
C LEU A 161 31.69 -9.72 -67.72
N GLY A 162 32.32 -9.77 -66.54
CA GLY A 162 32.35 -8.65 -65.59
C GLY A 162 33.07 -7.42 -66.15
N ALA A 163 34.18 -7.61 -66.86
CA ALA A 163 34.92 -6.52 -67.49
C ALA A 163 34.10 -5.79 -68.56
N VAL A 164 33.35 -6.52 -69.39
CA VAL A 164 32.46 -5.92 -70.41
C VAL A 164 31.33 -5.12 -69.74
N ALA A 165 30.71 -5.67 -68.69
CA ALA A 165 29.64 -5.00 -67.96
C ALA A 165 30.12 -3.69 -67.30
N LEU A 166 31.30 -3.68 -66.69
CA LEU A 166 31.89 -2.48 -66.10
C LEU A 166 32.21 -1.41 -67.15
N CYS A 167 32.74 -1.81 -68.30
CA CYS A 167 33.06 -0.88 -69.38
C CYS A 167 31.81 -0.18 -69.91
N LEU A 168 30.70 -0.92 -70.08
CA LEU A 168 29.40 -0.37 -70.46
C LEU A 168 28.83 0.58 -69.40
N LEU A 169 28.93 0.23 -68.11
CA LEU A 169 28.48 1.09 -67.02
C LEU A 169 29.25 2.42 -66.98
N ILE A 170 30.58 2.37 -67.12
CA ILE A 170 31.43 3.57 -67.10
C ILE A 170 31.14 4.46 -68.31
N THR A 171 31.04 3.87 -69.52
CA THR A 171 30.69 4.63 -70.74
C THR A 171 29.31 5.26 -70.63
N THR A 172 28.32 4.55 -70.11
CA THR A 172 26.97 5.08 -69.91
C THR A 172 26.97 6.24 -68.91
N GLY A 173 27.70 6.11 -67.79
CA GLY A 173 27.83 7.17 -66.79
C GLY A 173 28.52 8.43 -67.36
N LEU A 174 29.55 8.27 -68.18
CA LEU A 174 30.22 9.38 -68.86
C LEU A 174 29.32 10.07 -69.89
N VAL A 175 28.50 9.31 -70.64
CA VAL A 175 27.55 9.88 -71.60
C VAL A 175 26.47 10.69 -70.88
N ILE A 176 25.93 10.20 -69.77
CA ILE A 176 24.94 10.94 -68.97
C ILE A 176 25.55 12.25 -68.44
N LEU A 177 26.77 12.18 -67.88
CA LEU A 177 27.46 13.37 -67.36
C LEU A 177 27.81 14.38 -68.46
N ALA A 178 28.16 13.89 -69.66
CA ALA A 178 28.41 14.73 -70.83
C ALA A 178 27.13 15.39 -71.36
N TRP A 179 25.96 14.78 -71.16
CA TRP A 179 24.67 15.38 -71.52
C TRP A 179 24.16 16.40 -70.50
N GLU A 180 24.47 16.23 -69.22
CA GLU A 180 24.09 17.19 -68.17
C GLU A 180 24.98 18.44 -68.10
N LYS A 181 26.13 18.45 -68.79
CA LYS A 181 27.04 19.61 -68.83
C LYS A 181 26.84 20.44 -70.11
N PRO A 182 26.11 21.57 -70.07
CA PRO A 182 26.18 22.55 -71.16
C PRO A 182 27.59 23.15 -71.25
N SER A 183 28.05 23.25 -72.49
CA SER A 183 29.36 23.75 -72.92
C SER A 183 29.83 25.01 -72.18
N SER A 184 30.99 24.90 -71.51
CA SER A 184 31.92 26.02 -71.34
C SER A 184 33.30 25.55 -71.80
N LYS A 185 33.75 26.14 -72.90
CA LYS A 185 34.95 25.84 -73.68
C LYS A 185 36.23 26.16 -72.91
N THR A 186 37.36 25.87 -73.59
CA THR A 186 38.62 26.65 -73.56
C THR A 186 39.66 26.13 -72.55
N ASP A 187 40.89 25.74 -72.90
CA ASP A 187 41.63 25.69 -74.17
C ASP A 187 42.76 24.63 -74.04
N ALA A 188 43.15 24.05 -75.18
CA ALA A 188 44.41 23.34 -75.39
C ALA A 188 45.55 24.38 -75.68
N PRO A 189 46.83 24.05 -75.99
CA PRO A 189 47.45 22.74 -76.17
C PRO A 189 48.93 22.61 -75.66
N LYS A 190 49.45 21.37 -75.69
CA LYS A 190 50.75 20.94 -76.29
C LYS A 190 52.03 21.76 -76.01
N ASP A 191 53.04 21.13 -75.41
CA ASP A 191 54.26 20.61 -76.09
C ASP A 191 55.23 20.01 -75.04
N SER A 192 55.60 18.73 -75.15
CA SER A 192 56.92 18.22 -75.58
C SER A 192 57.92 17.91 -74.45
N THR A 193 57.96 16.62 -74.11
CA THR A 193 59.12 15.74 -73.80
C THR A 193 60.52 16.35 -73.62
N PRO A 194 61.32 15.88 -72.63
CA PRO A 194 62.75 15.74 -72.82
C PRO A 194 63.07 14.33 -73.36
N VAL A 195 63.59 14.27 -74.58
CA VAL A 195 64.22 13.06 -75.13
C VAL A 195 65.70 13.08 -74.74
N LEU A 196 66.08 12.02 -74.02
CA LEU A 196 67.35 11.28 -74.00
C LEU A 196 68.62 11.94 -74.61
N GLN A 197 69.67 11.99 -73.78
CA GLN A 197 71.10 11.84 -74.14
C GLN A 197 71.34 10.54 -74.96
N PRO A 198 72.51 10.25 -75.59
CA PRO A 198 73.85 10.87 -75.43
C PRO A 198 74.67 11.06 -76.74
N GLU A 199 75.90 11.57 -76.56
CA GLU A 199 77.14 11.34 -77.33
C GLU A 199 77.14 11.37 -78.88
N SER A 200 77.78 12.41 -79.44
CA SER A 200 79.15 12.40 -80.00
C SER A 200 79.46 13.72 -80.67
#